data_AF-A0A2G8JI97-F1
#
_entry.id   AF-A0A2G8JI97-F1
#
_cell.length_a   1.000
_cell.length_b   1.000
_cell.length_c   1.000
_cell.angle_alpha   90.00
_cell.angle_beta   90.00
_cell.angle_gamma   90.00
#
_symmetry.space_group_name_H-M   'P 1'
#
loop_
_entity.id
_entity.type
_entity.pdbx_description
1 polymer ?
#
loop_
_entity_poly.entity_id
_entity_poly.type
_entity_poly.pdbx_seq_one_letter_code
_entity_poly.pdbx_strand_id
1 'polypeptide(L)'
;MDFQAVFTEIGKFGRYQKFILSVLSLPHLLAASYIYIQVLTIQDTEHHCKAWPNETCGGLNISETECGLLKRDLSIPFTQNNFGNVTEEDQCHKYNVTGISLATAYSSDDWINSTDIIGCDEGWVFNRTSSSSSIIIDFDLVCDKSYLAKLAQSAFFAGSLAGSFIAGAAADMIGRRRTQLLCYVTSAAVGVATAFSTSIWMYMILRFCSAMLLRGIGLADFVLINELVAPSKRVLVGNLLWVFWAFGYMIFAAIAKFLTNWRILEITISLPMMLALIVTYIFVPESPRWLITKRKPEKAAKILKKIAKVNGKIVSDEYIDGVCHVDECQSSDKVKGTFRDLIPVLLFY
;
A
#
# COMPACT_ATOMS: atom_id res chain seq x y z
N MET A 1 -0.39 -42.75 0.61
CA MET A 1 -1.50 -42.11 -0.12
C MET A 1 -1.16 -40.64 -0.22
N ASP A 2 -1.38 -40.00 -1.38
CA ASP A 2 -1.02 -38.58 -1.58
C ASP A 2 -2.10 -37.68 -0.99
N PHE A 3 -1.72 -36.76 -0.08
CA PHE A 3 -2.57 -35.69 0.46
C PHE A 3 -3.47 -35.03 -0.61
N GLN A 4 -2.94 -34.83 -1.82
CA GLN A 4 -3.66 -34.15 -2.90
C GLN A 4 -4.86 -34.94 -3.43
N ALA A 5 -4.84 -36.27 -3.31
CA ALA A 5 -5.92 -37.14 -3.76
C ALA A 5 -7.20 -36.92 -2.96
N VAL A 6 -7.09 -36.51 -1.68
CA VAL A 6 -8.24 -36.24 -0.79
C VAL A 6 -9.17 -35.19 -1.40
N PHE A 7 -8.64 -34.18 -2.10
CA PHE A 7 -9.45 -33.14 -2.74
C PHE A 7 -10.29 -33.64 -3.92
N THR A 8 -9.99 -34.82 -4.46
CA THR A 8 -10.87 -35.49 -5.43
C THR A 8 -12.13 -36.00 -4.74
N GLU A 9 -11.99 -36.55 -3.54
CA GLU A 9 -13.08 -37.14 -2.74
C GLU A 9 -13.93 -36.07 -2.05
N ILE A 10 -13.30 -35.10 -1.36
CA ILE A 10 -14.02 -34.04 -0.63
C ILE A 10 -14.49 -32.88 -1.53
N GLY A 11 -14.16 -32.94 -2.82
CA GLY A 11 -14.55 -31.97 -3.84
C GLY A 11 -13.44 -30.98 -4.21
N LYS A 12 -13.11 -30.95 -5.51
CA LYS A 12 -11.97 -30.21 -6.07
C LYS A 12 -12.03 -28.69 -5.87
N PHE A 13 -13.24 -28.12 -5.97
CA PHE A 13 -13.57 -26.70 -5.77
C PHE A 13 -15.07 -26.56 -5.49
N GLY A 14 -15.48 -27.06 -4.33
CA GLY A 14 -16.88 -27.09 -3.90
C GLY A 14 -17.37 -25.77 -3.27
N ARG A 15 -18.54 -25.82 -2.63
CA ARG A 15 -19.17 -24.65 -2.00
C ARG A 15 -18.29 -24.05 -0.90
N TYR A 16 -17.63 -24.89 -0.11
CA TYR A 16 -16.73 -24.43 0.95
C TYR A 16 -15.56 -23.63 0.38
N GLN A 17 -14.88 -24.15 -0.64
CA GLN A 17 -13.73 -23.46 -1.23
C GLN A 17 -14.11 -22.16 -1.92
N LYS A 18 -15.27 -22.12 -2.60
CA LYS A 18 -15.80 -20.87 -3.18
C LYS A 18 -16.07 -19.82 -2.10
N PHE A 19 -16.69 -20.22 -0.99
CA PHE A 19 -16.93 -19.34 0.14
C PHE A 19 -15.63 -18.80 0.75
N ILE A 20 -14.65 -19.67 1.01
CA ILE A 20 -13.34 -19.23 1.52
C ILE A 20 -12.62 -18.32 0.52
N LEU A 21 -12.68 -18.60 -0.79
CA LEU A 21 -12.12 -17.72 -1.80
C LEU A 21 -12.77 -16.32 -1.75
N SER A 22 -14.09 -16.23 -1.61
CA SER A 22 -14.80 -14.94 -1.47
C SER A 22 -14.43 -14.19 -0.19
N VAL A 23 -14.14 -14.91 0.90
CA VAL A 23 -13.66 -14.29 2.14
C VAL A 23 -12.24 -13.78 1.98
N LEU A 24 -11.33 -14.56 1.37
CA LEU A 24 -9.93 -14.19 1.15
C LEU A 24 -9.76 -13.13 0.05
N SER A 25 -10.76 -12.93 -0.82
CA SER A 25 -10.70 -11.89 -1.85
C SER A 25 -11.01 -10.49 -1.33
N LEU A 26 -11.75 -10.35 -0.23
CA LEU A 26 -12.03 -9.06 0.41
C LEU A 26 -10.73 -8.32 0.79
N PRO A 27 -9.77 -8.95 1.49
CA PRO A 27 -8.46 -8.35 1.75
C PRO A 27 -7.70 -7.93 0.50
N HIS A 28 -7.78 -8.71 -0.59
CA HIS A 28 -7.13 -8.36 -1.85
C HIS A 28 -7.75 -7.12 -2.49
N LEU A 29 -9.08 -7.00 -2.45
CA LEU A 29 -9.79 -5.80 -2.92
C LEU A 29 -9.34 -4.57 -2.12
N LEU A 30 -9.16 -4.71 -0.81
CA LEU A 30 -8.70 -3.62 0.06
C LEU A 30 -7.20 -3.34 -0.07
N ALA A 31 -6.36 -4.34 -0.28
CA ALA A 31 -4.93 -4.17 -0.47
C ALA A 31 -4.59 -3.32 -1.70
N ALA A 32 -5.46 -3.34 -2.72
CA ALA A 32 -5.34 -2.49 -3.90
C ALA A 32 -5.33 -1.00 -3.55
N SER A 33 -6.15 -0.57 -2.58
CA SER A 33 -6.26 0.83 -2.20
C SER A 33 -4.95 1.36 -1.62
N TYR A 34 -4.25 0.56 -0.80
CA TYR A 34 -2.96 0.94 -0.22
C TYR A 34 -1.91 1.27 -1.28
N ILE A 35 -1.84 0.47 -2.35
CA ILE A 35 -0.89 0.71 -3.44
C ILE A 35 -1.35 1.90 -4.29
N TYR A 36 -2.66 2.05 -4.52
CA TYR A 36 -3.18 3.19 -5.26
C TYR A 36 -2.95 4.53 -4.53
N ILE A 37 -3.13 4.60 -3.20
CA ILE A 37 -2.78 5.78 -2.41
C ILE A 37 -1.31 6.15 -2.64
N GLN A 38 -0.41 5.17 -2.67
CA GLN A 38 1.01 5.45 -2.93
C GLN A 38 1.22 6.18 -4.25
N VAL A 39 0.46 5.83 -5.28
CA VAL A 39 0.55 6.46 -6.62
C VAL A 39 -0.11 7.85 -6.62
N LEU A 40 -1.31 7.98 -6.05
CA LEU A 40 -2.04 9.27 -6.00
C LEU A 40 -1.28 10.35 -5.22
N THR A 41 -0.64 9.96 -4.12
CA THR A 41 0.04 10.93 -3.25
C THR A 41 1.22 11.62 -3.92
N ILE A 42 1.78 11.03 -4.99
CA ILE A 42 2.94 11.54 -5.73
C ILE A 42 2.51 12.24 -7.03
N GLN A 43 1.28 12.78 -7.08
CA GLN A 43 0.87 13.58 -8.22
C GLN A 43 1.46 14.99 -8.11
N ASP A 44 2.26 15.38 -9.10
CA ASP A 44 2.84 16.72 -9.17
C ASP A 44 1.73 17.77 -9.14
N THR A 45 1.89 18.74 -8.24
CA THR A 45 1.00 19.89 -8.09
C THR A 45 1.74 21.14 -8.52
N GLU A 46 1.09 21.98 -9.32
CA GLU A 46 1.59 23.32 -9.60
C GLU A 46 1.88 24.05 -8.30
N HIS A 47 3.08 24.62 -8.22
CA HIS A 47 3.61 25.29 -7.04
C HIS A 47 4.46 26.47 -7.45
N HIS A 48 4.62 27.41 -6.53
CA HIS A 48 5.52 28.55 -6.67
C HIS A 48 6.03 29.00 -5.30
N CYS A 49 7.11 29.78 -5.28
CA CYS A 49 7.64 30.33 -4.05
C CYS A 49 6.64 31.27 -3.37
N LYS A 50 6.63 31.27 -2.03
CA LYS A 50 5.94 32.30 -1.26
C LYS A 50 6.72 33.63 -1.33
N ALA A 51 6.02 34.71 -1.64
CA ALA A 51 6.56 36.07 -1.72
C ALA A 51 5.75 37.06 -0.86
N TRP A 52 6.43 38.06 -0.29
CA TRP A 52 5.87 39.06 0.64
C TRP A 52 4.94 38.45 1.71
N PRO A 53 5.44 37.59 2.61
CA PRO A 53 4.60 36.89 3.58
C PRO A 53 3.92 37.83 4.59
N ASN A 54 4.53 38.99 4.86
CA ASN A 54 4.08 39.94 5.89
C ASN A 54 3.29 41.13 5.34
N GLU A 55 3.21 41.30 4.02
CA GLU A 55 2.49 42.43 3.42
C GLU A 55 1.09 42.03 2.96
N THR A 56 0.15 42.97 3.01
CA THR A 56 -1.22 42.77 2.54
C THR A 56 -1.53 43.78 1.43
N CYS A 57 -2.40 43.42 0.49
CA CYS A 57 -2.81 44.32 -0.58
C CYS A 57 -3.91 45.32 -0.16
N GLY A 58 -4.01 45.65 1.13
CA GLY A 58 -5.08 46.53 1.64
C GLY A 58 -5.09 47.93 1.00
N GLY A 59 -3.94 48.41 0.51
CA GLY A 59 -3.82 49.68 -0.20
C GLY A 59 -4.26 49.66 -1.67
N LEU A 60 -4.52 48.48 -2.25
CA LEU A 60 -4.83 48.30 -3.68
C LEU A 60 -6.32 48.04 -3.96
N ASN A 61 -7.16 47.95 -2.92
CA ASN A 61 -8.60 47.67 -3.02
C ASN A 61 -8.94 46.43 -3.88
N ILE A 62 -8.08 45.41 -3.84
CA ILE A 62 -8.24 44.12 -4.53
C ILE A 62 -8.61 43.01 -3.53
N SER A 63 -9.22 41.95 -4.03
CA SER A 63 -9.54 40.77 -3.21
C SER A 63 -8.28 40.04 -2.74
N GLU A 64 -8.40 39.23 -1.68
CA GLU A 64 -7.28 38.43 -1.16
C GLU A 64 -6.75 37.42 -2.18
N THR A 65 -7.63 36.86 -3.02
CA THR A 65 -7.26 35.97 -4.12
C THR A 65 -6.48 36.70 -5.22
N GLU A 66 -6.91 37.89 -5.61
CA GLU A 66 -6.19 38.71 -6.60
C GLU A 66 -4.84 39.19 -6.05
N CYS A 67 -4.77 39.50 -4.76
CA CYS A 67 -3.52 39.83 -4.08
C CYS A 67 -2.52 38.66 -4.13
N GLY A 68 -2.99 37.42 -3.94
CA GLY A 68 -2.16 36.22 -4.06
C GLY A 68 -1.60 36.03 -5.47
N LEU A 69 -2.45 36.22 -6.50
CA LEU A 69 -2.04 36.15 -7.90
C LEU A 69 -1.05 37.27 -8.25
N LEU A 70 -1.29 38.50 -7.78
CA LEU A 70 -0.37 39.62 -8.02
C LEU A 70 1.02 39.35 -7.44
N LYS A 71 1.08 38.86 -6.20
CA LYS A 71 2.35 38.47 -5.56
C LYS A 71 3.06 37.37 -6.33
N ARG A 72 2.32 36.37 -6.82
CA ARG A 72 2.85 35.30 -7.66
C ARG A 72 3.47 35.89 -8.92
N ASP A 73 2.70 36.64 -9.71
CA ASP A 73 3.10 37.13 -11.02
C ASP A 73 4.30 38.09 -10.96
N LEU A 74 4.42 38.88 -9.88
CA LEU A 74 5.58 39.76 -9.66
C LEU A 74 6.83 39.01 -9.18
N SER A 75 6.68 37.88 -8.48
CA SER A 75 7.81 37.22 -7.80
C SER A 75 8.49 36.12 -8.62
N ILE A 76 7.82 35.57 -9.63
CA ILE A 76 8.32 34.43 -10.39
C ILE A 76 9.16 34.91 -11.59
N PRO A 77 10.42 34.46 -11.71
CA PRO A 77 11.22 34.73 -12.88
C PRO A 77 10.77 33.87 -14.07
N PHE A 78 10.90 34.44 -15.26
CA PHE A 78 10.63 33.75 -16.50
C PHE A 78 11.89 33.11 -17.06
N THR A 79 11.82 31.81 -17.39
CA THR A 79 12.93 31.09 -18.02
C THR A 79 12.96 31.39 -19.52
N GLN A 80 14.12 31.80 -20.04
CA GLN A 80 14.36 32.01 -21.47
C GLN A 80 14.94 30.75 -22.11
N ASN A 81 14.41 30.38 -23.28
CA ASN A 81 15.01 29.32 -24.10
C ASN A 81 16.34 29.77 -24.72
N ASN A 82 17.15 28.81 -25.20
CA ASN A 82 18.39 29.07 -25.98
C ASN A 82 18.20 29.97 -27.22
N PHE A 83 16.95 30.24 -27.62
CA PHE A 83 16.57 31.12 -28.72
C PHE A 83 16.03 32.49 -28.27
N GLY A 84 16.12 32.83 -26.98
CA GLY A 84 15.70 34.14 -26.44
C GLY A 84 14.19 34.31 -26.25
N ASN A 85 13.39 33.30 -26.58
CA ASN A 85 11.94 33.33 -26.31
C ASN A 85 11.65 32.90 -24.87
N VAL A 86 10.86 33.72 -24.16
CA VAL A 86 10.28 33.39 -22.85
C VAL A 86 9.25 32.27 -23.03
N THR A 87 9.39 31.16 -22.31
CA THR A 87 8.45 30.03 -22.49
C THR A 87 7.90 29.40 -21.22
N GLU A 88 8.62 29.39 -20.09
CA GLU A 88 8.12 28.74 -18.87
C GLU A 88 8.46 29.54 -17.61
N GLU A 89 7.48 29.66 -16.71
CA GLU A 89 7.64 30.17 -15.35
C GLU A 89 8.56 29.24 -14.54
N ASP A 90 9.57 29.80 -13.86
CA ASP A 90 10.41 29.00 -12.96
C ASP A 90 9.65 28.72 -11.64
N GLN A 91 9.30 27.46 -11.41
CA GLN A 91 8.54 27.06 -10.21
C GLN A 91 9.39 26.97 -8.94
N CYS A 92 10.72 26.95 -9.06
CA CYS A 92 11.66 26.64 -7.98
C CYS A 92 12.44 27.84 -7.46
N HIS A 93 12.43 28.95 -8.19
CA HIS A 93 13.12 30.18 -7.83
C HIS A 93 12.18 31.37 -7.81
N LYS A 94 12.58 32.42 -7.10
CA LYS A 94 11.91 33.72 -7.08
C LYS A 94 12.92 34.86 -7.14
N TYR A 95 12.47 36.03 -7.54
CA TYR A 95 13.24 37.25 -7.32
C TYR A 95 13.42 37.52 -5.82
N ASN A 96 14.60 38.01 -5.44
CA ASN A 96 14.88 38.42 -4.08
C ASN A 96 14.13 39.72 -3.74
N VAL A 97 12.98 39.58 -3.10
CA VAL A 97 12.12 40.70 -2.70
C VAL A 97 12.51 41.34 -1.36
N THR A 98 13.65 40.95 -0.77
CA THR A 98 14.09 41.47 0.53
C THR A 98 14.36 42.97 0.45
N GLY A 99 13.61 43.76 1.22
CA GLY A 99 13.74 45.23 1.22
C GLY A 99 12.95 45.96 0.14
N ILE A 100 12.18 45.23 -0.69
CA ILE A 100 11.29 45.79 -1.71
C ILE A 100 9.85 45.65 -1.23
N SER A 101 9.13 46.77 -1.11
CA SER A 101 7.70 46.73 -0.76
C SER A 101 6.85 46.28 -1.94
N LEU A 102 5.74 45.59 -1.68
CA LEU A 102 4.81 45.15 -2.71
C LEU A 102 4.23 46.32 -3.51
N ALA A 103 4.00 47.47 -2.86
CA ALA A 103 3.52 48.68 -3.53
C ALA A 103 4.56 49.24 -4.53
N THR A 104 5.85 49.21 -4.15
CA THR A 104 6.95 49.59 -5.06
C THR A 104 7.02 48.64 -6.23
N ALA A 105 6.98 47.33 -5.97
CA ALA A 105 7.04 46.30 -7.00
C ALA A 105 5.85 46.35 -7.97
N TYR A 106 4.66 46.76 -7.49
CA TYR A 106 3.48 46.95 -8.33
C TYR A 106 3.56 48.20 -9.21
N SER A 107 4.26 49.25 -8.75
CA SER A 107 4.30 50.54 -9.42
C SER A 107 5.30 50.63 -10.58
N SER A 108 6.38 49.84 -10.54
CA SER A 108 7.42 49.79 -11.57
C SER A 108 8.14 48.44 -11.55
N ASP A 109 8.60 47.99 -12.71
CA ASP A 109 9.38 46.75 -12.90
C ASP A 109 10.90 46.96 -12.79
N ASP A 110 11.36 48.18 -12.50
CA ASP A 110 12.79 48.54 -12.48
C ASP A 110 13.62 47.67 -11.50
N TRP A 111 12.97 47.16 -10.46
CA TRP A 111 13.61 46.33 -9.44
C TRP A 111 14.01 44.96 -9.98
N ILE A 112 13.32 44.41 -11.00
CA ILE A 112 13.54 43.05 -11.52
C ILE A 112 14.98 42.87 -12.02
N ASN A 113 15.53 43.86 -12.74
CA ASN A 113 16.89 43.81 -13.28
C ASN A 113 17.98 44.03 -12.22
N SER A 114 17.62 44.52 -11.04
CA SER A 114 18.55 44.84 -9.95
C SER A 114 18.50 43.84 -8.79
N THR A 115 17.61 42.84 -8.88
CA THR A 115 17.49 41.76 -7.90
C THR A 115 18.07 40.46 -8.40
N ASP A 116 18.71 39.73 -7.50
CA ASP A 116 19.16 38.37 -7.74
C ASP A 116 17.97 37.39 -7.72
N ILE A 117 18.12 36.29 -8.45
CA ILE A 117 17.21 35.14 -8.39
C ILE A 117 17.71 34.20 -7.29
N ILE A 118 16.83 33.87 -6.35
CA ILE A 118 17.13 33.00 -5.21
C ILE A 118 16.18 31.80 -5.18
N GLY A 119 16.59 30.70 -4.54
CA GLY A 119 15.69 29.59 -4.24
C GLY A 119 14.60 30.01 -3.24
N CYS A 120 13.48 29.29 -3.21
CA CYS A 120 12.41 29.59 -2.27
C CYS A 120 12.85 29.40 -0.81
N ASP A 121 12.98 30.49 -0.06
CA ASP A 121 13.40 30.56 1.34
C ASP A 121 12.22 30.62 2.33
N GLU A 122 11.11 31.25 1.91
CA GLU A 122 9.91 31.51 2.72
C GLU A 122 8.78 30.47 2.55
N GLY A 123 9.11 29.31 1.97
CA GLY A 123 8.17 28.21 1.70
C GLY A 123 7.41 28.32 0.38
N TRP A 124 6.32 27.57 0.26
CA TRP A 124 5.66 27.27 -1.01
C TRP A 124 4.17 27.59 -0.99
N VAL A 125 3.64 27.96 -2.16
CA VAL A 125 2.20 28.08 -2.42
C VAL A 125 1.83 27.06 -3.47
N PHE A 126 0.85 26.21 -3.15
CA PHE A 126 0.41 25.10 -4.00
C PHE A 126 -0.98 25.37 -4.57
N ASN A 127 -1.21 24.96 -5.83
CA ASN A 127 -2.54 24.94 -6.42
C ASN A 127 -3.35 23.77 -5.84
N ARG A 128 -4.41 24.08 -5.08
CA ARG A 128 -5.23 23.08 -4.36
C ARG A 128 -6.55 22.74 -5.06
N THR A 129 -6.71 23.10 -6.33
CA THR A 129 -7.95 22.82 -7.09
C THR A 129 -8.19 21.31 -7.28
N SER A 130 -7.15 20.55 -7.56
CA SER A 130 -7.24 19.10 -7.79
C SER A 130 -7.16 18.27 -6.50
N SER A 131 -6.46 18.77 -5.48
CA SER A 131 -6.33 18.09 -4.20
C SER A 131 -6.17 19.07 -3.04
N SER A 132 -6.94 18.85 -1.98
CA SER A 132 -6.87 19.63 -0.74
C SER A 132 -5.59 19.39 0.07
N SER A 133 -5.00 18.19 -0.02
CA SER A 133 -3.78 17.79 0.70
C SER A 133 -3.14 16.57 0.02
N SER A 134 -1.82 16.61 -0.15
CA SER A 134 -0.99 15.50 -0.64
C SER A 134 0.30 15.43 0.19
N ILE A 135 1.09 14.36 0.07
CA ILE A 135 2.40 14.30 0.75
C ILE A 135 3.36 15.36 0.20
N ILE A 136 3.17 15.78 -1.06
CA ILE A 136 3.96 16.86 -1.67
C ILE A 136 3.63 18.20 -1.01
N ILE A 137 2.33 18.49 -0.83
CA ILE A 137 1.87 19.73 -0.18
C ILE A 137 2.19 19.72 1.32
N ASP A 138 1.99 18.61 2.02
CA ASP A 138 2.13 18.55 3.47
C ASP A 138 3.60 18.56 3.94
N PHE A 139 4.54 18.10 3.10
CA PHE A 139 5.97 18.00 3.43
C PHE A 139 6.88 18.84 2.53
N ASP A 140 6.32 19.72 1.69
CA ASP A 140 7.04 20.59 0.76
C ASP A 140 8.04 19.82 -0.14
N LEU A 141 7.57 18.74 -0.78
CA LEU A 141 8.40 17.82 -1.57
C LEU A 141 8.56 18.27 -3.02
N VAL A 142 8.95 19.51 -3.23
CA VAL A 142 9.17 20.10 -4.56
C VAL A 142 10.63 20.48 -4.77
N CYS A 143 11.01 20.74 -6.02
CA CYS A 143 12.35 21.19 -6.41
C CYS A 143 13.45 20.27 -5.84
N ASP A 144 14.35 20.78 -5.00
CA ASP A 144 15.44 20.01 -4.37
C ASP A 144 14.95 18.80 -3.57
N LYS A 145 13.71 18.84 -3.05
CA LYS A 145 13.12 17.75 -2.26
C LYS A 145 12.20 16.83 -3.07
N SER A 146 12.00 17.09 -4.35
CA SER A 146 11.13 16.28 -5.23
C SER A 146 11.51 14.80 -5.30
N TYR A 147 12.80 14.48 -5.18
CA TYR A 147 13.27 13.10 -5.17
C TYR A 147 12.74 12.30 -3.96
N LEU A 148 12.40 12.94 -2.85
CA LEU A 148 11.90 12.26 -1.64
C LEU A 148 10.54 11.60 -1.86
N ALA A 149 9.68 12.18 -2.71
CA ALA A 149 8.42 11.57 -3.08
C ALA A 149 8.64 10.26 -3.85
N LYS A 150 9.59 10.24 -4.79
CA LYS A 150 10.00 9.04 -5.53
C LYS A 150 10.69 8.02 -4.62
N LEU A 151 11.53 8.48 -3.69
CA LEU A 151 12.15 7.62 -2.68
C LEU A 151 11.11 6.95 -1.78
N ALA A 152 10.04 7.65 -1.41
CA ALA A 152 8.95 7.08 -0.63
C ALA A 152 8.24 5.93 -1.37
N GLN A 153 8.07 6.05 -2.69
CA GLN A 153 7.53 4.97 -3.53
C GLN A 153 8.48 3.76 -3.56
N SER A 154 9.77 4.00 -3.75
CA SER A 154 10.79 2.95 -3.70
C SER A 154 10.82 2.24 -2.34
N ALA A 155 10.73 2.99 -1.24
CA ALA A 155 10.65 2.45 0.11
C ALA A 155 9.42 1.54 0.29
N PHE A 156 8.26 1.95 -0.24
CA PHE A 156 7.06 1.11 -0.22
C PHE A 156 7.28 -0.24 -0.93
N PHE A 157 7.83 -0.23 -2.15
CA PHE A 157 8.09 -1.47 -2.89
C PHE A 157 9.22 -2.32 -2.26
N ALA A 158 10.24 -1.69 -1.69
CA ALA A 158 11.26 -2.38 -0.91
C ALA A 158 10.66 -3.07 0.33
N GLY A 159 9.70 -2.43 1.01
CA GLY A 159 8.93 -3.04 2.09
C GLY A 159 8.13 -4.25 1.62
N SER A 160 7.46 -4.14 0.47
CA SER A 160 6.77 -5.28 -0.14
C SER A 160 7.74 -6.42 -0.51
N LEU A 161 8.96 -6.13 -0.96
CA LEU A 161 9.97 -7.17 -1.23
C LEU A 161 10.37 -7.88 0.07
N ALA A 162 10.74 -7.11 1.09
CA ALA A 162 11.08 -7.65 2.42
C ALA A 162 9.95 -8.51 3.00
N GLY A 163 8.69 -8.07 2.85
CA GLY A 163 7.51 -8.80 3.28
C GLY A 163 7.35 -10.16 2.61
N SER A 164 7.77 -10.30 1.35
CA SER A 164 7.70 -11.57 0.63
C SER A 164 8.57 -12.66 1.29
N PHE A 165 9.75 -12.28 1.78
CA PHE A 165 10.66 -13.20 2.48
C PHE A 165 10.21 -13.44 3.93
N ILE A 166 9.97 -12.37 4.68
CA ILE A 166 9.69 -12.43 6.12
C ILE A 166 8.36 -13.13 6.37
N ALA A 167 7.30 -12.76 5.65
CA ALA A 167 5.99 -13.33 5.86
C ALA A 167 5.89 -14.78 5.37
N GLY A 168 6.63 -15.14 4.31
CA GLY A 168 6.74 -16.54 3.87
C GLY A 168 7.33 -17.42 4.97
N ALA A 169 8.47 -17.02 5.53
CA ALA A 169 9.08 -17.71 6.65
C ALA A 169 8.15 -17.77 7.88
N ALA A 170 7.50 -16.65 8.22
CA ALA A 170 6.54 -16.62 9.32
C ALA A 170 5.36 -17.57 9.08
N ALA A 171 4.75 -17.57 7.89
CA ALA A 171 3.62 -18.44 7.54
C ALA A 171 3.96 -19.94 7.64
N ASP A 172 5.21 -20.32 7.36
CA ASP A 172 5.68 -21.70 7.52
C ASP A 172 5.97 -22.05 8.99
N MET A 173 6.46 -21.08 9.77
CA MET A 173 6.78 -21.27 11.19
C MET A 173 5.52 -21.33 12.08
N ILE A 174 4.68 -20.30 12.02
CA ILE A 174 3.55 -20.10 12.94
C ILE A 174 2.18 -20.46 12.34
N GLY A 175 2.08 -20.63 11.03
CA GLY A 175 0.84 -20.98 10.31
C GLY A 175 0.29 -19.83 9.48
N ARG A 176 -0.49 -20.16 8.44
CA ARG A 176 -0.94 -19.21 7.42
C ARG A 176 -1.97 -18.27 8.03
N ARG A 177 -2.96 -18.82 8.73
CA ARG A 177 -4.01 -18.05 9.40
C ARG A 177 -3.44 -17.12 10.48
N ARG A 178 -2.50 -17.61 11.29
CA ARG A 178 -1.92 -16.79 12.36
C ARG A 178 -1.08 -15.64 11.81
N THR A 179 -0.27 -15.89 10.79
CA THR A 179 0.49 -14.84 10.11
C THR A 179 -0.45 -13.77 9.54
N GLN A 180 -1.51 -14.16 8.84
CA GLN A 180 -2.52 -13.21 8.32
C GLN A 180 -3.08 -12.32 9.43
N LEU A 181 -3.57 -12.92 10.54
CA LEU A 181 -4.17 -12.18 11.64
C LEU A 181 -3.19 -11.20 12.31
N LEU A 182 -1.93 -11.60 12.50
CA LEU A 182 -0.90 -10.71 13.03
C LEU A 182 -0.62 -9.55 12.05
N CYS A 183 -0.51 -9.85 10.75
CA CYS A 183 -0.30 -8.82 9.74
C CYS A 183 -1.47 -7.84 9.66
N TYR A 184 -2.72 -8.28 9.81
CA TYR A 184 -3.88 -7.38 9.83
C TYR A 184 -3.87 -6.41 11.02
N VAL A 185 -3.67 -6.93 12.23
CA VAL A 185 -3.69 -6.10 13.44
C VAL A 185 -2.56 -5.06 13.38
N THR A 186 -1.38 -5.49 12.96
CA THR A 186 -0.23 -4.60 12.82
C THR A 186 -0.39 -3.63 11.66
N SER A 187 -0.95 -4.04 10.51
CA SER A 187 -1.14 -3.14 9.37
C SER A 187 -2.16 -2.05 9.66
N ALA A 188 -3.23 -2.37 10.40
CA ALA A 188 -4.21 -1.37 10.83
C ALA A 188 -3.57 -0.32 11.76
N ALA A 189 -2.75 -0.76 12.73
CA ALA A 189 -2.05 0.16 13.63
C ALA A 189 -1.06 1.06 12.87
N VAL A 190 -0.27 0.47 11.96
CA VAL A 190 0.70 1.23 11.14
C VAL A 190 -0.01 2.17 10.15
N GLY A 191 -1.12 1.76 9.56
CA GLY A 191 -1.93 2.59 8.66
C GLY A 191 -2.49 3.82 9.36
N VAL A 192 -3.08 3.64 10.56
CA VAL A 192 -3.53 4.78 11.38
C VAL A 192 -2.35 5.69 11.75
N ALA A 193 -1.22 5.12 12.18
CA ALA A 193 -0.02 5.91 12.50
C ALA A 193 0.51 6.71 11.28
N THR A 194 0.38 6.15 10.07
CA THR A 194 0.80 6.80 8.81
C THR A 194 0.00 8.08 8.55
N ALA A 195 -1.30 8.06 8.83
CA ALA A 195 -2.18 9.23 8.69
C ALA A 195 -1.78 10.41 9.60
N PHE A 196 -1.10 10.13 10.72
CA PHE A 196 -0.59 11.14 11.66
C PHE A 196 0.89 11.46 11.47
N SER A 197 1.51 11.02 10.37
CA SER A 197 2.93 11.29 10.12
C SER A 197 3.18 12.80 9.95
N THR A 198 4.15 13.32 10.68
CA THR A 198 4.54 14.75 10.70
C THR A 198 5.83 15.03 9.92
N SER A 199 6.51 13.99 9.44
CA SER A 199 7.72 14.08 8.64
C SER A 199 7.69 13.03 7.54
N ILE A 200 8.31 13.36 6.40
CA ILE A 200 8.46 12.45 5.26
C ILE A 200 9.23 11.17 5.65
N TRP A 201 10.20 11.24 6.55
CA TRP A 201 10.94 10.05 7.01
C TRP A 201 10.06 9.11 7.83
N MET A 202 9.22 9.66 8.71
CA MET A 202 8.23 8.90 9.46
C MET A 202 7.22 8.25 8.51
N TYR A 203 6.72 9.00 7.52
CA TYR A 203 5.84 8.47 6.48
C TYR A 203 6.49 7.29 5.74
N MET A 204 7.73 7.44 5.26
CA MET A 204 8.44 6.38 4.52
C MET A 204 8.63 5.10 5.33
N ILE A 205 9.04 5.20 6.60
CA ILE A 205 9.22 4.04 7.48
C ILE A 205 7.87 3.33 7.70
N LEU A 206 6.81 4.08 7.99
CA LEU A 206 5.48 3.50 8.22
C LEU A 206 4.90 2.87 6.94
N ARG A 207 5.13 3.48 5.78
CA ARG A 207 4.72 2.93 4.48
C ARG A 207 5.51 1.68 4.10
N PHE A 208 6.81 1.64 4.38
CA PHE A 208 7.64 0.43 4.25
C PHE A 208 7.05 -0.72 5.09
N CYS A 209 6.78 -0.46 6.37
CA CYS A 209 6.18 -1.44 7.27
C CYS A 209 4.79 -1.89 6.80
N SER A 210 3.96 -0.95 6.35
CA SER A 210 2.63 -1.26 5.81
C SER A 210 2.72 -2.19 4.60
N ALA A 211 3.57 -1.87 3.63
CA ALA A 211 3.77 -2.68 2.43
C ALA A 211 4.26 -4.10 2.75
N MET A 212 5.18 -4.22 3.71
CA MET A 212 5.68 -5.50 4.22
C MET A 212 4.53 -6.37 4.77
N LEU A 213 3.67 -5.79 5.60
CA LEU A 213 2.55 -6.48 6.24
C LEU A 213 1.46 -6.85 5.24
N LEU A 214 1.09 -5.94 4.34
CA LEU A 214 0.13 -6.18 3.27
C LEU A 214 0.58 -7.31 2.34
N ARG A 215 1.87 -7.34 1.97
CA ARG A 215 2.42 -8.44 1.19
C ARG A 215 2.31 -9.77 1.93
N GLY A 216 2.53 -9.77 3.25
CA GLY A 216 2.39 -10.96 4.07
C GLY A 216 0.98 -11.52 4.10
N ILE A 217 -0.04 -10.66 4.17
CA ILE A 217 -1.45 -11.05 4.05
C ILE A 217 -1.70 -11.73 2.71
N GLY A 218 -1.33 -11.07 1.60
CA GLY A 218 -1.58 -11.60 0.26
C GLY A 218 -0.88 -12.93 -0.02
N LEU A 219 0.37 -13.10 0.44
CA LEU A 219 1.10 -14.35 0.27
C LEU A 219 0.45 -15.50 1.06
N ALA A 220 0.09 -15.25 2.31
CA ALA A 220 -0.55 -16.26 3.15
C ALA A 220 -1.95 -16.65 2.62
N ASP A 221 -2.73 -15.69 2.12
CA ASP A 221 -4.02 -15.92 1.47
C ASP A 221 -3.87 -16.79 0.23
N PHE A 222 -2.91 -16.44 -0.64
CA PHE A 222 -2.62 -17.18 -1.86
C PHE A 222 -2.21 -18.62 -1.57
N VAL A 223 -1.32 -18.84 -0.60
CA VAL A 223 -0.89 -20.19 -0.22
C VAL A 223 -2.07 -20.96 0.38
N LEU A 224 -2.82 -20.36 1.29
CA LEU A 224 -3.92 -21.02 1.99
C LEU A 224 -5.01 -21.50 1.01
N ILE A 225 -5.44 -20.66 0.06
CA ILE A 225 -6.47 -21.09 -0.89
C ILE A 225 -5.97 -22.22 -1.81
N ASN A 226 -4.69 -22.19 -2.20
CA ASN A 226 -4.06 -23.23 -3.02
C ASN A 226 -3.92 -24.57 -2.28
N GLU A 227 -3.85 -24.53 -0.96
CA GLU A 227 -3.82 -25.71 -0.10
C GLU A 227 -5.22 -26.27 0.23
N LEU A 228 -6.28 -25.53 -0.07
CA LEU A 228 -7.68 -25.95 0.14
C LEU A 228 -8.37 -26.45 -1.14
N VAL A 229 -7.71 -26.38 -2.30
CA VAL A 229 -8.24 -26.82 -3.59
C VAL A 229 -7.41 -27.93 -4.21
N ALA A 230 -8.04 -28.68 -5.11
CA ALA A 230 -7.31 -29.67 -5.91
C ALA A 230 -6.27 -29.00 -6.82
N PRO A 231 -5.15 -29.68 -7.16
CA PRO A 231 -4.09 -29.15 -8.03
C PRO A 231 -4.61 -28.56 -9.34
N SER A 232 -5.59 -29.22 -9.97
CA SER A 232 -6.25 -28.76 -11.21
C SER A 232 -6.94 -27.39 -11.14
N LYS A 233 -7.18 -26.84 -9.95
CA LYS A 233 -7.91 -25.58 -9.73
C LYS A 233 -7.03 -24.46 -9.17
N ARG A 234 -5.76 -24.75 -8.86
CA ARG A 234 -4.80 -23.79 -8.27
C ARG A 234 -4.60 -22.53 -9.12
N VAL A 235 -4.39 -22.72 -10.42
CA VAL A 235 -4.24 -21.59 -11.38
C VAL A 235 -5.49 -20.70 -11.39
N LEU A 236 -6.67 -21.31 -11.41
CA LEU A 236 -7.94 -20.57 -11.41
C LEU A 236 -8.10 -19.71 -10.14
N VAL A 237 -7.94 -20.30 -8.95
CA VAL A 237 -8.13 -19.56 -7.69
C VAL A 237 -7.06 -18.49 -7.50
N GLY A 238 -5.82 -18.76 -7.92
CA GLY A 238 -4.75 -17.77 -7.91
C GLY A 238 -5.06 -16.56 -8.79
N ASN A 239 -5.52 -16.79 -10.03
CA ASN A 239 -5.89 -15.72 -10.94
C ASN A 239 -7.13 -14.94 -10.46
N LEU A 240 -8.10 -15.60 -9.83
CA LEU A 240 -9.28 -14.91 -9.29
C LEU A 240 -8.91 -13.88 -8.22
N LEU A 241 -7.92 -14.17 -7.36
CA LEU A 241 -7.43 -13.19 -6.38
C LEU A 241 -6.88 -11.92 -7.05
N TRP A 242 -6.14 -12.06 -8.16
CA TRP A 242 -5.66 -10.92 -8.95
C TRP A 242 -6.79 -10.14 -9.63
N VAL A 243 -7.83 -10.82 -10.08
CA VAL A 243 -9.04 -10.17 -10.63
C VAL A 243 -9.72 -9.32 -9.55
N PHE A 244 -9.87 -9.82 -8.33
CA PHE A 244 -10.43 -9.04 -7.22
C PHE A 244 -9.55 -7.84 -6.84
N TRP A 245 -8.24 -7.99 -6.91
CA TRP A 245 -7.30 -6.88 -6.71
C TRP A 245 -7.49 -5.78 -7.76
N ALA A 246 -7.64 -6.15 -9.05
CA ALA A 246 -7.94 -5.20 -10.12
C ALA A 246 -9.29 -4.47 -9.91
N PHE A 247 -10.32 -5.18 -9.45
CA PHE A 247 -11.58 -4.53 -9.05
C PHE A 247 -11.40 -3.55 -7.89
N GLY A 248 -10.58 -3.90 -6.91
CA GLY A 248 -10.21 -3.00 -5.81
C GLY A 248 -9.59 -1.70 -6.30
N TYR A 249 -8.68 -1.78 -7.27
CA TYR A 249 -8.10 -0.60 -7.92
C TYR A 249 -9.16 0.30 -8.57
N MET A 250 -10.08 -0.27 -9.34
CA MET A 250 -11.13 0.50 -10.02
C MET A 250 -12.08 1.18 -9.03
N ILE A 251 -12.50 0.45 -7.99
CA ILE A 251 -13.37 1.00 -6.94
C ILE A 251 -12.66 2.15 -6.23
N PHE A 252 -11.39 1.96 -5.87
CA PHE A 252 -10.66 2.97 -5.11
C PHE A 252 -10.31 4.20 -5.95
N ALA A 253 -10.04 4.04 -7.26
CA ALA A 253 -9.92 5.17 -8.19
C ALA A 253 -11.21 6.02 -8.22
N ALA A 254 -12.38 5.39 -8.19
CA ALA A 254 -13.65 6.11 -8.10
C ALA A 254 -13.82 6.84 -6.76
N ILE A 255 -13.42 6.22 -5.64
CA ILE A 255 -13.47 6.84 -4.29
C ILE A 255 -12.53 8.05 -4.21
N ALA A 256 -11.33 7.94 -4.76
CA ALA A 256 -10.32 9.00 -4.76
C ALA A 256 -10.78 10.30 -5.44
N LYS A 257 -11.76 10.23 -6.35
CA LYS A 257 -12.39 11.41 -6.94
C LYS A 257 -13.14 12.27 -5.91
N PHE A 258 -13.66 11.66 -4.84
CA PHE A 258 -14.48 12.35 -3.83
C PHE A 258 -13.71 12.67 -2.56
N LEU A 259 -12.64 11.93 -2.27
CA LEU A 259 -11.81 12.10 -1.08
C LEU A 259 -10.41 12.54 -1.50
N THR A 260 -10.17 13.85 -1.48
CA THR A 260 -8.91 14.45 -1.92
C THR A 260 -7.86 14.56 -0.81
N ASN A 261 -8.22 14.33 0.46
CA ASN A 261 -7.27 14.37 1.57
C ASN A 261 -6.65 13.00 1.81
N TRP A 262 -5.34 12.88 1.58
CA TRP A 262 -4.62 11.61 1.70
C TRP A 262 -4.63 11.01 3.12
N ARG A 263 -4.68 11.83 4.18
CA ARG A 263 -4.75 11.35 5.56
C ARG A 263 -6.11 10.73 5.87
N ILE A 264 -7.18 11.36 5.38
CA ILE A 264 -8.55 10.82 5.50
C ILE A 264 -8.67 9.53 4.69
N LEU A 265 -8.08 9.48 3.49
CA LEU A 265 -8.01 8.26 2.69
C LEU A 265 -7.32 7.11 3.46
N GLU A 266 -6.17 7.35 4.10
CA GLU A 266 -5.42 6.32 4.84
C GLU A 266 -6.23 5.75 6.03
N ILE A 267 -6.98 6.60 6.75
CA ILE A 267 -7.89 6.17 7.82
C ILE A 267 -9.07 5.38 7.22
N THR A 268 -9.64 5.89 6.13
CA THR A 268 -10.81 5.29 5.45
C THR A 268 -10.50 3.89 4.94
N ILE A 269 -9.29 3.61 4.47
CA ILE A 269 -8.89 2.27 4.02
C ILE A 269 -8.54 1.33 5.19
N SER A 270 -8.12 1.88 6.33
CA SER A 270 -7.78 1.09 7.52
C SER A 270 -9.03 0.46 8.16
N LEU A 271 -10.19 1.14 8.08
CA LEU A 271 -11.46 0.64 8.62
C LEU A 271 -11.96 -0.66 7.94
N PRO A 272 -12.08 -0.76 6.61
CA PRO A 272 -12.39 -2.01 5.93
C PRO A 272 -11.36 -3.12 6.21
N MET A 273 -10.09 -2.79 6.40
CA MET A 273 -9.06 -3.78 6.73
C MET A 273 -9.32 -4.43 8.10
N MET A 274 -9.84 -3.67 9.07
CA MET A 274 -10.30 -4.19 10.36
C MET A 274 -11.53 -5.10 10.20
N LEU A 275 -12.44 -4.80 9.27
CA LEU A 275 -13.53 -5.72 8.95
C LEU A 275 -13.00 -7.03 8.36
N ALA A 276 -12.03 -6.95 7.44
CA ALA A 276 -11.38 -8.11 6.85
C ALA A 276 -10.66 -8.98 7.90
N LEU A 277 -10.07 -8.38 8.93
CA LEU A 277 -9.53 -9.09 10.10
C LEU A 277 -10.61 -9.92 10.80
N ILE A 278 -11.77 -9.31 11.12
CA ILE A 278 -12.86 -9.98 11.83
C ILE A 278 -13.42 -11.14 10.99
N VAL A 279 -13.68 -10.90 9.70
CA VAL A 279 -14.19 -11.92 8.78
C VAL A 279 -13.19 -13.08 8.64
N THR A 280 -11.89 -12.76 8.49
CA THR A 280 -10.83 -13.78 8.43
C THR A 280 -10.77 -14.58 9.73
N TYR A 281 -10.84 -13.92 10.88
CA TYR A 281 -10.81 -14.57 12.18
C TYR A 281 -11.97 -15.57 12.35
N ILE A 282 -13.18 -15.24 11.89
CA ILE A 282 -14.37 -16.08 12.08
C ILE A 282 -14.38 -17.27 11.09
N PHE A 283 -14.10 -17.01 9.81
CA PHE A 283 -14.43 -17.97 8.74
C PHE A 283 -13.24 -18.76 8.21
N VAL A 284 -12.03 -18.21 8.26
CA VAL A 284 -10.86 -18.80 7.59
C VAL A 284 -10.25 -19.90 8.47
N PRO A 285 -10.13 -21.14 7.98
CA PRO A 285 -9.47 -22.22 8.70
C PRO A 285 -7.93 -22.08 8.61
N GLU A 286 -7.21 -22.79 9.47
CA GLU A 286 -5.78 -23.00 9.25
C GLU A 286 -5.56 -24.01 8.11
N SER A 287 -4.40 -23.98 7.46
CA SER A 287 -4.06 -24.94 6.42
C SER A 287 -4.02 -26.39 6.95
N PRO A 288 -4.80 -27.33 6.37
CA PRO A 288 -4.72 -28.73 6.76
C PRO A 288 -3.33 -29.32 6.47
N ARG A 289 -2.70 -28.89 5.38
CA ARG A 289 -1.35 -29.33 5.01
C ARG A 289 -0.32 -28.88 6.05
N TRP A 290 -0.38 -27.61 6.48
CA TRP A 290 0.49 -27.10 7.54
C TRP A 290 0.27 -27.84 8.87
N LEU A 291 -0.97 -28.15 9.21
CA LEU A 291 -1.28 -28.87 10.44
C LEU A 291 -0.67 -30.28 10.45
N ILE A 292 -0.66 -30.97 9.31
CA ILE A 292 0.01 -32.27 9.17
C ILE A 292 1.52 -32.12 9.38
N THR A 293 2.18 -31.15 8.74
CA THR A 293 3.63 -30.94 8.92
C THR A 293 4.01 -30.52 10.34
N LYS A 294 3.06 -29.97 11.12
CA LYS A 294 3.22 -29.62 12.53
C LYS A 294 2.71 -30.69 13.50
N ARG A 295 2.54 -31.94 13.04
CA ARG A 295 2.13 -33.09 13.85
C ARG A 295 0.79 -32.87 14.57
N LYS A 296 -0.17 -32.30 13.86
CA LYS A 296 -1.54 -32.05 14.32
C LYS A 296 -2.57 -32.64 13.35
N PRO A 297 -2.49 -33.95 13.02
CA PRO A 297 -3.36 -34.60 12.03
C PRO A 297 -4.85 -34.51 12.40
N GLU A 298 -5.20 -34.62 13.68
CA GLU A 298 -6.60 -34.54 14.15
C GLU A 298 -7.27 -33.21 13.79
N LYS A 299 -6.51 -32.10 13.88
CA LYS A 299 -7.02 -30.76 13.52
C LYS A 299 -7.18 -30.63 12.01
N ALA A 300 -6.26 -31.21 11.24
CA ALA A 300 -6.35 -31.25 9.78
C ALA A 300 -7.58 -32.04 9.34
N ALA A 301 -7.77 -33.24 9.90
CA ALA A 301 -8.92 -34.09 9.62
C ALA A 301 -10.25 -33.41 9.95
N LYS A 302 -10.35 -32.72 11.10
CA LYS A 302 -11.55 -31.93 11.45
C LYS A 302 -11.90 -30.89 10.38
N ILE A 303 -10.90 -30.23 9.80
CA ILE A 303 -11.11 -29.26 8.72
C ILE A 303 -11.56 -29.96 7.44
N LEU A 304 -10.90 -31.06 7.05
CA LEU A 304 -11.27 -31.83 5.84
C LEU A 304 -12.68 -32.43 5.95
N LYS A 305 -13.06 -32.96 7.12
CA LYS A 305 -14.43 -33.43 7.41
C LYS A 305 -15.45 -32.29 7.28
N LYS A 306 -15.14 -31.08 7.78
CA LYS A 306 -15.98 -29.89 7.60
C LYS A 306 -16.13 -29.53 6.12
N ILE A 307 -15.05 -29.58 5.33
CA ILE A 307 -15.07 -29.32 3.89
C ILE A 307 -15.98 -30.33 3.18
N ALA A 308 -15.80 -31.63 3.44
CA ALA A 308 -16.61 -32.71 2.87
C ALA A 308 -18.11 -32.50 3.17
N LYS A 309 -18.45 -32.20 4.43
CA LYS A 309 -19.83 -31.95 4.87
C LYS A 309 -20.47 -30.76 4.13
N VAL A 310 -19.78 -29.62 4.06
CA VAL A 310 -20.31 -28.42 3.37
C VAL A 310 -20.40 -28.63 1.85
N ASN A 311 -19.53 -29.45 1.28
CA ASN A 311 -19.56 -29.82 -0.12
C ASN A 311 -20.57 -30.94 -0.44
N GLY A 312 -21.26 -31.51 0.56
CA GLY A 312 -22.21 -32.60 0.38
C GLY A 312 -21.56 -33.90 -0.09
N LYS A 313 -20.30 -34.15 0.30
CA LYS A 313 -19.55 -35.36 -0.06
C LYS A 313 -19.57 -36.36 1.11
N ILE A 314 -19.85 -37.62 0.78
CA ILE A 314 -19.81 -38.74 1.72
C ILE A 314 -18.43 -39.38 1.58
N VAL A 315 -17.57 -39.16 2.57
CA VAL A 315 -16.22 -39.73 2.65
C VAL A 315 -16.08 -40.34 4.03
N SER A 316 -15.53 -41.55 4.14
CA SER A 316 -15.37 -42.20 5.44
C SER A 316 -14.39 -41.42 6.31
N ASP A 317 -14.73 -41.29 7.59
CA ASP A 317 -13.86 -40.62 8.56
C ASP A 317 -12.49 -41.31 8.67
N GLU A 318 -12.48 -42.64 8.62
CA GLU A 318 -11.27 -43.49 8.58
C GLU A 318 -10.36 -43.17 7.39
N TYR A 319 -10.93 -42.87 6.22
CA TYR A 319 -10.13 -42.48 5.05
C TYR A 319 -9.45 -41.13 5.28
N ILE A 320 -10.19 -40.13 5.80
CA ILE A 320 -9.64 -38.79 6.05
C ILE A 320 -8.56 -38.85 7.14
N ASP A 321 -8.82 -39.57 8.23
CA ASP A 321 -7.90 -39.72 9.35
C ASP A 321 -6.64 -40.50 8.90
N GLY A 322 -6.82 -41.57 8.12
CA GLY A 322 -5.74 -42.37 7.56
C GLY A 322 -4.79 -41.59 6.63
N VAL A 323 -5.32 -40.73 5.75
CA VAL A 323 -4.45 -39.89 4.90
C VAL A 323 -3.64 -38.89 5.73
N CYS A 324 -4.26 -38.26 6.73
CA CYS A 324 -3.57 -37.31 7.59
C CYS A 324 -2.39 -37.94 8.35
N HIS A 325 -2.52 -39.19 8.81
CA HIS A 325 -1.45 -39.91 9.51
C HIS A 325 -0.35 -40.43 8.59
N VAL A 326 -0.68 -40.90 7.39
CA VAL A 326 0.33 -41.38 6.42
C VAL A 326 1.22 -40.24 5.94
N ASP A 327 0.63 -39.07 5.64
CA ASP A 327 1.40 -37.89 5.23
C ASP A 327 2.24 -37.31 6.38
N GLU A 328 1.77 -37.41 7.62
CA GLU A 328 2.58 -37.03 8.79
C GLU A 328 3.86 -37.86 8.87
N CYS A 329 3.77 -39.18 8.76
CA CYS A 329 4.93 -40.08 8.74
C CYS A 329 5.91 -39.72 7.62
N GLN A 330 5.42 -39.49 6.40
CA GLN A 330 6.26 -39.09 5.26
C GLN A 330 6.89 -37.71 5.43
N SER A 331 6.22 -36.79 6.12
CA SER A 331 6.78 -35.47 6.44
C SER A 331 7.86 -35.55 7.51
N SER A 332 7.74 -36.47 8.48
CA SER A 332 8.73 -36.67 9.54
C SER A 332 10.08 -37.12 9.00
N ASP A 333 10.10 -37.91 7.93
CA ASP A 333 11.33 -38.36 7.27
C ASP A 333 12.04 -37.23 6.50
N LYS A 334 11.35 -36.12 6.20
CA LYS A 334 11.86 -34.99 5.42
C LYS A 334 12.29 -33.77 6.25
N VAL A 335 11.90 -33.66 7.53
CA VAL A 335 12.12 -32.43 8.33
C VAL A 335 13.41 -32.55 9.18
N LYS A 336 14.55 -32.23 8.55
CA LYS A 336 15.77 -31.71 9.22
C LYS A 336 16.17 -30.38 8.57
N GLY A 337 15.25 -29.42 8.49
CA GLY A 337 15.49 -28.08 7.97
C GLY A 337 15.24 -27.02 9.03
N THR A 338 16.30 -26.45 9.62
CA THR A 338 16.23 -25.33 10.57
C THR A 338 16.50 -24.02 9.83
N PHE A 339 16.17 -22.86 10.41
CA PHE A 339 16.43 -21.52 9.85
C PHE A 339 17.89 -21.30 9.37
N ARG A 340 18.85 -22.06 9.90
CA ARG A 340 20.25 -22.10 9.44
C ARG A 340 20.43 -22.63 8.01
N ASP A 341 19.50 -23.43 7.51
CA ASP A 341 19.57 -24.06 6.18
C ASP A 341 19.05 -23.14 5.06
N LEU A 342 18.45 -21.99 5.41
CA LEU A 342 18.01 -20.95 4.47
C LEU A 342 19.13 -19.95 4.11
N ILE A 343 20.17 -19.82 4.95
CA ILE A 343 21.27 -18.88 4.76
C ILE A 343 22.13 -19.21 3.52
N PRO A 344 22.46 -20.48 3.20
CA PRO A 344 23.24 -20.81 2.02
C PRO A 344 22.48 -20.58 0.70
N VAL A 345 21.15 -20.67 0.70
CA VAL A 345 20.33 -20.51 -0.52
C VAL A 345 20.21 -19.04 -0.95
N LEU A 346 20.28 -18.11 0.01
CA LEU A 346 20.25 -16.66 -0.24
C LEU A 346 21.60 -16.07 -0.66
N LEU A 347 22.71 -16.81 -0.49
CA LEU A 347 24.06 -16.37 -0.83
C LEU A 347 24.53 -16.83 -2.23
N PHE A 348 23.70 -17.57 -2.97
CA PHE A 348 24.02 -18.09 -4.31
C PHE A 348 23.08 -17.61 -5.43
N TYR A 349 22.41 -16.47 -5.23
CA TYR A 349 21.72 -15.76 -6.31
C TYR A 349 22.22 -14.32 -6.45
#